data_AF-A0A183G6P6-F1
#
_entry.id   AF-A0A183G6P6-F1
#
_cell.length_a   1.000
_cell.length_b   1.000
_cell.length_c   1.000
_cell.angle_alpha   90.00
_cell.angle_beta   90.00
_cell.angle_gamma   90.00
#
_symmetry.space_group_name_H-M   'P 1'
#
loop_
_entity.id
_entity.type
_entity.pdbx_description
1 polymer ?
#
loop_
_entity_poly.entity_id
_entity_poly.type
_entity_poly.pdbx_seq_one_letter_code
_entity_poly.pdbx_strand_id
1 'polypeptide(L)'
;MLFSTAIYFFERDEPNSKFYSIPAACWWCVITMTTVGYGDLVPITAGGKVVAAMASVCGIIVLAFPISMIIDKFAESTGCWNGDDDRDPPKRSKSKRAFF
;
A
#
# COMPACT_ATOMS: atom_id res chain seq x y z
N MET A 1 -0.82 9.19 -9.99
CA MET A 1 -0.20 10.28 -10.79
C MET A 1 1.28 10.04 -11.04
N LEU A 2 2.14 9.92 -10.02
CA LEU A 2 3.59 9.66 -10.22
C LEU A 2 3.88 8.42 -11.08
N PHE A 3 3.25 7.28 -10.77
CA PHE A 3 3.39 6.05 -11.56
C PHE A 3 2.88 6.20 -13.01
N SER A 4 1.84 7.02 -13.22
CA SER A 4 1.28 7.28 -14.55
C SER A 4 2.24 8.11 -15.40
N THR A 5 2.92 9.08 -14.81
CA THR A 5 3.93 9.91 -15.50
C THR A 5 5.19 9.09 -15.81
N ALA A 6 5.63 8.26 -14.86
CA ALA A 6 6.78 7.38 -15.03
C ALA A 6 6.55 6.37 -16.15
N ILE A 7 5.40 5.68 -16.17
CA ILE A 7 5.09 4.68 -17.20
C ILE A 7 4.94 5.34 -18.58
N TYR A 8 4.30 6.50 -18.65
CA TYR A 8 4.19 7.27 -19.89
C TYR A 8 5.57 7.66 -20.44
N PHE A 9 6.52 8.02 -19.59
CA PHE A 9 7.87 8.35 -20.01
C PHE A 9 8.63 7.13 -20.57
N PHE A 10 8.44 5.95 -19.96
CA PHE A 10 9.06 4.71 -20.43
C PHE A 10 8.40 4.09 -21.67
N GLU A 11 7.09 4.30 -21.87
CA GLU A 11 6.35 3.75 -23.01
C GLU A 11 6.21 4.71 -24.19
N ARG A 12 6.61 5.99 -24.05
CA ARG A 12 6.47 7.02 -25.10
C ARG A 12 7.29 6.74 -26.36
N ASP A 13 8.44 6.06 -26.22
CA ASP A 13 9.34 5.76 -27.34
C ASP A 13 8.95 4.48 -28.11
N GLU A 14 7.94 3.73 -27.66
CA GLU A 14 7.47 2.50 -28.32
C GLU A 14 6.28 2.76 -29.25
N PRO A 15 6.41 2.54 -30.58
CA PRO A 15 5.34 2.82 -31.55
C PRO A 15 4.12 1.89 -31.42
N ASN A 16 4.20 0.80 -30.65
CA ASN A 16 3.09 -0.11 -30.34
C ASN A 16 2.35 0.21 -29.02
N SER A 17 2.72 1.30 -28.35
CA SER A 17 2.15 1.71 -27.08
C SER A 17 0.70 2.19 -27.23
N LYS A 18 -0.25 1.48 -26.60
CA LYS A 18 -1.66 1.90 -26.49
C LYS A 18 -1.87 3.08 -25.51
N PHE A 19 -0.81 3.61 -24.90
CA PHE A 19 -0.88 4.76 -23.98
C PHE A 19 -0.94 6.07 -24.75
N TYR A 20 -2.02 6.28 -25.50
CA TYR A 20 -2.21 7.44 -26.39
C TYR A 20 -2.46 8.77 -25.65
N SER A 21 -2.90 8.72 -24.38
CA SER A 21 -3.37 9.91 -23.64
C SER A 21 -3.11 9.83 -22.13
N ILE A 22 -2.79 10.96 -21.51
CA ILE A 22 -2.60 11.10 -20.04
C ILE A 22 -3.78 10.51 -19.23
N PRO A 23 -5.07 10.69 -19.61
CA PRO A 23 -6.20 10.07 -18.91
C PRO A 23 -6.22 8.54 -18.98
N ALA A 24 -5.75 7.94 -20.08
CA ALA A 24 -5.71 6.49 -20.24
C ALA A 24 -4.65 5.85 -19.33
N ALA A 25 -3.49 6.49 -19.19
CA ALA A 25 -2.47 6.08 -18.23
C ALA A 25 -2.95 6.25 -16.78
N CYS A 26 -3.77 7.28 -16.51
CA CYS A 26 -4.38 7.48 -15.21
C CYS A 26 -5.39 6.37 -14.88
N TRP A 27 -6.23 5.97 -15.84
CA TRP A 27 -7.15 4.83 -15.71
C TRP A 27 -6.38 3.53 -15.41
N TRP A 28 -5.34 3.25 -16.20
CA TRP A 28 -4.47 2.10 -15.99
C TRP A 28 -3.82 2.07 -14.60
N CYS A 29 -3.36 3.23 -14.11
CA CYS A 29 -2.78 3.32 -12.76
C CYS A 29 -3.80 3.01 -11.68
N VAL A 30 -5.04 3.50 -11.83
CA VAL A 30 -6.10 3.25 -10.85
C VAL A 30 -6.41 1.75 -10.79
N ILE A 31 -6.66 1.09 -11.93
CA ILE A 31 -6.98 -0.35 -11.96
C ILE A 31 -5.82 -1.24 -11.48
N THR A 32 -4.57 -0.79 -11.65
CA THR A 32 -3.38 -1.52 -11.20
C THR A 32 -3.18 -1.35 -9.69
N MET A 33 -3.33 -0.14 -9.16
CA MET A 33 -3.25 0.12 -7.72
C MET A 33 -4.38 -0.56 -6.94
N THR A 34 -5.57 -0.70 -7.55
CA THR A 34 -6.69 -1.46 -6.97
C THR A 34 -6.59 -2.96 -7.24
N THR A 35 -5.53 -3.43 -7.90
CA THR A 35 -5.29 -4.84 -8.25
C THR A 35 -6.37 -5.48 -9.12
N VAL A 36 -7.22 -4.69 -9.80
CA VAL A 36 -8.26 -5.18 -10.73
C VAL A 36 -7.64 -5.77 -11.98
N GLY A 37 -6.68 -5.05 -12.59
CA GLY A 37 -5.86 -5.58 -13.68
C GLY A 37 -6.63 -6.13 -14.88
N TYR A 38 -7.54 -5.35 -15.48
CA TYR A 38 -8.32 -5.77 -16.66
C TYR A 38 -7.47 -6.27 -17.84
N GLY A 39 -6.22 -5.80 -17.97
CA GLY A 39 -5.30 -6.19 -19.03
C GLY A 39 -5.60 -5.56 -20.40
N ASP A 40 -6.50 -4.59 -20.44
CA ASP A 40 -6.83 -3.77 -21.62
C ASP A 40 -5.65 -2.90 -22.07
N LEU A 41 -4.94 -2.35 -21.08
CA LEU A 41 -3.73 -1.58 -21.19
C LEU A 41 -2.67 -2.28 -20.34
N VAL A 42 -1.51 -2.58 -20.92
CA VAL A 42 -0.40 -3.22 -20.21
C VAL A 42 0.92 -2.71 -20.77
N PRO A 43 1.90 -2.39 -19.91
CA PRO A 43 3.22 -1.98 -20.35
C PRO A 43 3.90 -3.14 -21.08
N ILE A 44 4.43 -2.84 -22.26
CA ILE A 44 5.12 -3.79 -23.14
C ILE A 44 6.62 -3.76 -22.86
N THR A 45 7.13 -2.59 -22.45
CA THR A 45 8.53 -2.34 -22.18
C THR A 45 9.00 -3.04 -20.89
N ALA A 46 10.28 -3.44 -20.84
CA ALA A 46 10.86 -4.02 -19.64
C ALA A 46 10.83 -3.03 -18.44
N GLY A 47 11.04 -1.74 -18.70
CA GLY A 47 10.95 -0.69 -17.68
C GLY A 47 9.53 -0.50 -17.14
N GLY A 48 8.53 -0.46 -18.03
CA GLY A 48 7.12 -0.32 -17.63
C GLY A 48 6.63 -1.48 -16.76
N LYS A 49 7.11 -2.70 -16.99
CA LYS A 49 6.79 -3.88 -16.16
C LYS A 49 7.32 -3.75 -14.71
N VAL A 50 8.52 -3.20 -14.52
CA VAL A 50 9.07 -2.96 -13.18
C VAL A 50 8.25 -1.90 -12.44
N VAL A 51 7.89 -0.81 -13.14
CA VAL A 51 7.03 0.24 -12.58
C VAL A 51 5.65 -0.31 -12.21
N ALA A 52 5.08 -1.18 -13.05
CA ALA A 52 3.81 -1.86 -12.77
C ALA A 52 3.89 -2.73 -11.51
N ALA A 53 4.96 -3.52 -11.35
CA ALA A 53 5.16 -4.32 -10.16
C ALA A 53 5.25 -3.46 -8.88
N MET A 54 6.01 -2.36 -8.94
CA MET A 54 6.09 -1.41 -7.81
C MET A 54 4.74 -0.75 -7.50
N ALA A 55 3.99 -0.36 -8.53
CA ALA A 55 2.67 0.25 -8.36
C ALA A 55 1.67 -0.69 -7.68
N SER A 56 1.66 -1.98 -8.04
CA SER A 56 0.81 -2.99 -7.41
C SER A 56 1.12 -3.17 -5.92
N VAL A 57 2.41 -3.25 -5.56
CA VAL A 57 2.83 -3.38 -4.15
C VAL A 57 2.44 -2.14 -3.34
N CYS A 58 2.69 -0.95 -3.89
CA CYS A 58 2.27 0.30 -3.24
C CYS A 58 0.74 0.37 -3.06
N GLY A 59 -0.04 -0.09 -4.04
CA GLY A 59 -1.50 -0.14 -3.96
C GLY A 59 -2.01 -0.95 -2.77
N ILE A 60 -1.46 -2.14 -2.56
CA ILE A 60 -1.85 -3.03 -1.44
C ILE A 60 -1.55 -2.38 -0.09
N ILE A 61 -0.38 -1.76 0.07
CA ILE A 61 0.01 -1.07 1.32
C ILE A 61 -0.97 0.08 1.62
N VAL A 62 -1.33 0.86 0.60
CA VAL A 62 -2.28 1.97 0.75
C VAL A 62 -3.68 1.47 1.09
N LEU A 63 -4.11 0.34 0.55
CA LEU A 63 -5.41 -0.27 0.86
C LEU A 63 -5.45 -0.90 2.26
N ALA A 64 -4.32 -1.40 2.77
CA ALA A 64 -4.24 -1.96 4.12
C ALA A 64 -4.49 -0.89 5.21
N PHE A 65 -3.99 0.33 5.00
CA PHE A 65 -4.08 1.42 5.97
C PHE A 65 -5.54 1.78 6.39
N PRO A 66 -6.49 2.05 5.46
CA PRO A 66 -7.87 2.35 5.84
C PRO A 66 -8.59 1.14 6.45
N ILE A 67 -8.27 -0.08 6.01
CA ILE A 67 -8.86 -1.31 6.58
C ILE A 67 -8.48 -1.44 8.05
N SER A 68 -7.21 -1.28 8.39
CA SER A 68 -6.74 -1.28 9.79
C SER A 68 -7.44 -0.22 10.64
N MET A 69 -7.55 1.01 10.14
CA MET A 69 -8.21 2.09 10.86
C MET A 69 -9.69 1.79 11.14
N ILE A 70 -10.40 1.18 10.19
CA ILE A 70 -11.81 0.79 10.35
C ILE A 70 -11.93 -0.35 11.37
N ILE A 71 -11.04 -1.34 11.33
CA ILE A 71 -11.04 -2.47 12.27
C ILE A 71 -10.85 -1.96 13.70
N ASP A 72 -9.90 -1.05 13.93
CA ASP A 72 -9.65 -0.50 15.27
C ASP A 72 -10.90 0.21 15.82
N LYS A 73 -11.59 0.98 14.98
CA LYS A 73 -12.82 1.69 15.37
C LYS A 73 -14.00 0.77 15.61
N PHE A 74 -14.14 -0.29 14.82
CA PHE A 74 -15.17 -1.32 15.04
C PHE A 74 -14.88 -2.20 16.26
N ALA A 75 -13.61 -2.53 16.53
CA ALA A 75 -13.18 -3.30 17.68
C ALA A 75 -13.44 -2.53 18.99
N GLU A 76 -13.19 -1.23 19.00
CA GLU A 76 -13.54 -0.32 20.09
C GLU A 76 -15.07 -0.29 20.32
N SER A 77 -15.86 -0.16 19.25
CA SER A 77 -17.33 -0.09 19.35
C SER A 77 -18.00 -1.40 19.75
N THR A 78 -17.37 -2.55 19.53
CA THR A 78 -17.90 -3.87 19.91
C THR A 78 -17.44 -4.34 21.29
N GLY A 79 -16.65 -3.54 22.01
CA GLY A 79 -16.20 -3.86 23.37
C GLY A 79 -15.24 -5.05 23.46
N CYS A 80 -14.81 -5.61 22.31
CA CYS A 80 -13.84 -6.70 22.25
C CYS A 80 -12.37 -6.24 22.38
N TRP A 81 -12.14 -4.95 22.63
CA TRP A 81 -10.86 -4.41 23.08
C TRP A 81 -11.06 -3.75 24.46
N ASN A 82 -11.13 -4.58 25.51
CA ASN A 82 -11.14 -4.15 26.91
C ASN A 82 -10.17 -5.05 27.72
N GLY A 83 -8.90 -5.12 27.29
CA GLY A 83 -7.97 -6.06 27.96
C GLY A 83 -6.52 -6.17 27.48
N ASP A 84 -5.95 -5.22 26.73
CA ASP A 84 -4.48 -5.10 26.66
C ASP A 84 -3.97 -4.05 27.68
N ASP A 85 -4.68 -3.88 28.82
CA ASP A 85 -4.19 -3.18 30.02
C ASP A 85 -3.22 -4.07 30.85
N ASP A 86 -2.95 -5.33 30.46
CA ASP A 86 -2.24 -6.31 31.30
C ASP A 86 -0.96 -6.95 30.68
N ARG A 87 -0.37 -6.39 29.61
CA ARG A 87 0.85 -6.99 29.00
C ARG A 87 2.09 -6.09 28.87
N ASP A 88 2.16 -5.01 29.61
CA ASP A 88 3.48 -4.55 30.06
C ASP A 88 3.82 -5.26 31.38
N PRO A 89 4.73 -6.26 31.40
CA PRO A 89 5.18 -6.80 32.67
C PRO A 89 5.76 -5.64 33.50
N PRO A 90 5.46 -5.56 34.81
CA PRO A 90 5.98 -4.49 35.64
C PRO A 90 7.50 -4.45 35.49
N LYS A 91 8.04 -3.32 35.01
CA LYS A 91 9.48 -3.07 34.99
C LYS A 91 9.95 -3.23 36.43
N ARG A 92 10.54 -4.39 36.73
CA ARG A 92 11.06 -4.75 38.05
C ARG A 92 12.17 -3.76 38.38
N SER A 93 11.79 -2.66 39.03
CA SER A 93 12.69 -1.66 39.55
C SER A 93 13.62 -2.37 40.55
N LYS A 94 14.90 -2.11 40.35
CA LYS A 94 16.01 -2.87 40.90
C LYS A 94 15.88 -3.00 42.42
N SER A 95 15.95 -4.25 42.88
CA SER A 95 16.33 -4.61 44.25
C SER A 95 17.64 -3.89 44.59
N LYS A 96 17.54 -2.75 45.27
CA LYS A 96 18.65 -2.26 46.08
C LYS A 96 18.52 -2.94 47.43
N ARG A 97 19.29 -4.01 47.55
CA ARG A 97 19.96 -4.38 48.80
C ARG A 97 20.43 -3.10 49.48
N ALA A 98 19.78 -2.75 50.58
CA ALA A 98 20.36 -2.01 51.69
C ALA A 98 19.73 -2.66 52.93
N PHE A 99 20.50 -3.45 53.70
CA PHE A 99 21.13 -2.90 54.92
C PHE A 99 20.04 -2.20 55.75
N PHE A 100 19.43 -2.81 56.75
CA PHE A 100 19.98 -3.57 57.88
C PHE A 100 18.87 -4.40 58.53
#